data_AF-A0AA40DQQ2-F1
#
_entry.id   AF-A0AA40DQQ2-F1
#
_cell.length_a   1.000
_cell.length_b   1.000
_cell.length_c   1.000
_cell.angle_alpha   90.00
_cell.angle_beta   90.00
_cell.angle_gamma   90.00
#
_symmetry.space_group_name_H-M   'P 1'
#
loop_
_entity.id
_entity.type
_entity.pdbx_description
1 polymer ?
#
loop_
_entity_poly.entity_id
_entity_poly.type
_entity_poly.pdbx_seq_one_letter_code
_entity_poly.pdbx_strand_id
1 'polypeptide(L)'
;MRRSIILNSPSIANIFRIALTSQLPAVHAKMAEFMKPGPHVPYDVLEAIRAEQGWGFWMTYFSLYGSVEMLPALKETVERAFSAVPGVRFKWREFSGGPGAFVSAARDVWEEEISHSVIPTLAPMGIVKSRGARGPMSASRLSSRSGRELYAWYLTAKQRTVDAGFDMFADFHVYPRNVNSLSW
;
A
#
# COMPACT_ATOMS: atom_id res chain seq x y z
N MET A 1 16.26 20.77 0.23
CA MET A 1 16.47 19.71 -0.79
C MET A 1 16.06 18.37 -0.17
N ARG A 2 15.26 17.53 -0.84
CA ARG A 2 14.91 16.19 -0.31
C ARG A 2 16.20 15.37 -0.28
N ARG A 3 16.50 14.70 0.84
CA ARG A 3 17.59 13.73 0.89
C ARG A 3 17.12 12.55 0.01
N SER A 4 17.81 12.27 -1.10
CA SER A 4 17.45 11.24 -2.08
C SER A 4 17.63 9.82 -1.51
N ILE A 5 16.86 9.50 -0.46
CA ILE A 5 16.95 8.25 0.30
C ILE A 5 16.00 7.21 -0.30
N ILE A 6 14.75 7.61 -0.54
CA ILE A 6 13.74 6.77 -1.20
C ILE A 6 13.66 7.22 -2.66
N LEU A 7 14.07 6.34 -3.57
CA LEU A 7 14.25 6.65 -4.99
C LEU A 7 13.08 6.19 -5.88
N ASN A 8 12.23 5.30 -5.39
CA ASN A 8 10.98 4.94 -6.03
C ASN A 8 9.82 5.82 -5.55
N SER A 9 8.63 5.61 -6.11
CA SER A 9 7.38 6.19 -5.62
C SER A 9 6.75 5.27 -4.57
N PRO A 10 6.80 5.61 -3.28
CA PRO A 10 6.11 4.82 -2.25
C PRO A 10 4.62 4.76 -2.50
N SER A 11 4.01 3.65 -2.12
CA SER A 11 2.56 3.50 -2.02
C SER A 11 2.13 3.54 -0.55
N ILE A 12 0.98 4.14 -0.27
CA ILE A 12 0.37 4.16 1.06
C ILE A 12 -1.05 3.63 0.93
N ALA A 13 -1.30 2.48 1.53
CA ALA A 13 -2.54 1.73 1.45
C ALA A 13 -3.41 1.93 2.69
N ASN A 14 -4.72 2.10 2.52
CA ASN A 14 -5.67 2.02 3.63
C ASN A 14 -6.04 0.57 3.98
N ILE A 15 -6.72 0.39 5.11
CA ILE A 15 -7.13 -0.94 5.62
C ILE A 15 -7.94 -1.77 4.62
N PHE A 16 -8.79 -1.15 3.81
CA PHE A 16 -9.56 -1.89 2.82
C PHE A 16 -8.66 -2.46 1.73
N ARG A 17 -7.76 -1.64 1.16
CA ARG A 17 -6.76 -2.12 0.20
C ARG A 17 -5.91 -3.24 0.80
N ILE A 18 -5.40 -3.05 2.02
CA ILE A 18 -4.55 -4.05 2.71
C ILE A 18 -5.31 -5.38 2.87
N ALA A 19 -6.59 -5.33 3.26
CA ALA A 19 -7.39 -6.52 3.44
C ALA A 19 -7.70 -7.21 2.10
N LEU A 20 -8.00 -6.42 1.06
CA LEU A 20 -8.33 -6.90 -0.29
C LEU A 20 -7.15 -7.57 -1.00
N THR A 21 -5.92 -7.11 -0.75
CA THR A 21 -4.69 -7.66 -1.34
C THR A 21 -3.98 -8.66 -0.43
N SER A 22 -4.60 -9.03 0.69
CA SER A 22 -4.02 -9.95 1.65
C SER A 22 -3.79 -11.33 1.04
N GLN A 23 -2.72 -12.01 1.47
CA GLN A 23 -2.49 -13.42 1.11
C GLN A 23 -3.15 -14.38 2.11
N LEU A 24 -3.90 -13.87 3.08
CA LEU A 24 -4.52 -14.66 4.14
C LEU A 24 -5.97 -15.04 3.76
N PRO A 25 -6.28 -16.33 3.54
CA PRO A 25 -7.63 -16.76 3.16
C PRO A 25 -8.71 -16.37 4.17
N ALA A 26 -8.37 -16.34 5.46
CA ALA A 26 -9.29 -15.95 6.53
C ALA A 26 -9.75 -14.49 6.42
N VAL A 27 -8.86 -13.59 5.97
CA VAL A 27 -9.20 -12.18 5.73
C VAL A 27 -10.22 -12.08 4.60
N HIS A 28 -9.98 -12.81 3.50
CA HIS A 28 -10.88 -12.81 2.35
C HIS A 28 -12.23 -13.43 2.68
N ALA A 29 -12.27 -14.49 3.47
CA ALA A 29 -13.51 -15.11 3.93
C ALA A 29 -14.37 -14.12 4.72
N LYS A 30 -13.78 -13.39 5.67
CA LYS A 30 -14.48 -12.39 6.48
C LYS A 30 -14.97 -11.20 5.65
N MET A 31 -14.18 -10.77 4.65
CA MET A 31 -14.64 -9.74 3.70
C MET A 31 -15.77 -10.25 2.79
N ALA A 32 -15.70 -11.50 2.32
CA ALA A 32 -16.63 -12.07 1.34
C ALA A 32 -18.10 -12.03 1.78
N GLU A 33 -18.36 -12.05 3.09
CA GLU A 33 -19.70 -11.89 3.67
C GLU A 33 -20.37 -10.57 3.26
N PHE A 34 -19.55 -9.53 3.02
CA PHE A 34 -19.98 -8.16 2.71
C PHE A 34 -19.67 -7.73 1.27
N MET A 35 -18.86 -8.49 0.52
CA MET A 35 -18.46 -8.20 -0.87
C MET A 35 -19.56 -8.57 -1.89
N LYS A 36 -20.83 -8.33 -1.55
CA LYS A 36 -21.97 -8.48 -2.46
C LYS A 36 -22.19 -7.18 -3.25
N PRO A 37 -22.80 -7.21 -4.44
CA PRO A 37 -23.18 -5.99 -5.14
C PRO A 37 -24.13 -5.12 -4.29
N GLY A 38 -23.81 -3.84 -4.10
CA GLY A 38 -24.65 -2.89 -3.36
C GLY A 38 -24.08 -2.42 -2.01
N PRO A 39 -23.87 -3.31 -1.02
CA PRO A 39 -23.31 -2.91 0.27
C PRO A 39 -21.78 -2.79 0.22
N HIS A 40 -21.22 -1.83 0.96
CA HIS A 40 -19.79 -1.75 1.23
C HIS A 40 -19.40 -2.65 2.41
N VAL A 41 -18.12 -3.02 2.53
CA VAL A 41 -17.58 -3.71 3.70
C VAL A 41 -17.58 -2.72 4.88
N PRO A 42 -18.34 -3.01 5.95
CA PRO A 42 -18.44 -2.10 7.09
C PRO A 42 -17.08 -1.84 7.74
N TYR A 43 -16.90 -0.62 8.24
CA TYR A 43 -15.61 -0.18 8.74
C TYR A 43 -15.21 -0.85 10.06
N ASP A 44 -16.18 -1.21 10.89
CA ASP A 44 -16.00 -2.03 12.08
C ASP A 44 -15.48 -3.43 11.75
N VAL A 45 -15.93 -4.03 10.64
CA VAL A 45 -15.39 -5.31 10.13
C VAL A 45 -13.93 -5.15 9.72
N LEU A 46 -13.60 -4.09 8.99
CA LEU A 46 -12.22 -3.79 8.59
C LEU A 46 -11.31 -3.49 9.79
N GLU A 47 -11.82 -2.78 10.80
CA GLU A 47 -11.11 -2.51 12.06
C GLU A 47 -10.90 -3.79 12.88
N ALA A 48 -11.87 -4.69 12.90
CA ALA A 48 -11.71 -5.99 13.55
C ALA A 48 -10.63 -6.83 12.85
N ILE A 49 -10.64 -6.89 11.52
CA ILE A 49 -9.56 -7.52 10.74
C ILE A 49 -8.21 -6.86 11.06
N ARG A 50 -8.14 -5.52 11.05
CA ARG A 50 -6.92 -4.78 11.35
C ARG A 50 -6.40 -5.13 12.75
N ALA A 51 -7.25 -5.20 13.76
CA ALA A 51 -6.88 -5.54 15.13
C ALA A 51 -6.40 -7.00 15.23
N GLU A 52 -7.14 -7.95 14.66
CA GLU A 52 -6.81 -9.39 14.65
C GLU A 52 -5.46 -9.68 13.98
N GLN A 53 -5.20 -9.03 12.84
CA GLN A 53 -3.95 -9.19 12.10
C GLN A 53 -2.82 -8.30 12.64
N GLY A 54 -3.13 -7.46 13.62
CA GLY A 54 -2.23 -6.45 14.14
C GLY A 54 -1.67 -5.58 13.02
N TRP A 55 -2.50 -5.03 12.14
CA TRP A 55 -2.11 -4.09 11.09
C TRP A 55 -2.18 -2.63 11.55
N GLY A 56 -1.40 -1.77 10.90
CA GLY A 56 -1.63 -0.32 10.95
C GLY A 56 -2.88 0.04 10.15
N PHE A 57 -3.43 1.22 10.39
CA PHE A 57 -4.49 1.76 9.53
C PHE A 57 -3.95 2.05 8.12
N TRP A 58 -2.72 2.59 8.08
CA TRP A 58 -1.97 2.83 6.86
C TRP A 58 -0.80 1.86 6.80
N MET A 59 -0.55 1.29 5.62
CA MET A 59 0.66 0.53 5.32
C MET A 59 1.41 1.22 4.18
N THR A 60 2.70 1.47 4.38
CA THR A 60 3.55 2.12 3.38
C THR A 60 4.52 1.11 2.80
N TYR A 61 4.61 1.09 1.47
CA TYR A 61 5.46 0.21 0.69
C TYR A 61 6.45 1.06 -0.10
N PHE A 62 7.74 0.73 0.01
CA PHE A 62 8.82 1.35 -0.76
C PHE A 62 10.06 0.45 -0.71
N SER A 63 11.06 0.78 -1.52
CA SER A 63 12.33 0.05 -1.56
C SER A 63 13.49 1.01 -1.44
N LEU A 64 14.58 0.51 -0.89
CA LEU A 64 15.86 1.19 -0.81
C LEU A 64 16.80 0.51 -1.81
N TYR A 65 17.57 1.31 -2.54
CA TYR A 65 18.50 0.83 -3.55
C TYR A 65 19.89 1.35 -3.22
N GLY A 66 20.88 0.46 -3.27
CA GLY A 66 22.25 0.78 -2.90
C GLY A 66 23.13 -0.45 -2.89
N SER A 67 24.42 -0.25 -2.64
CA SER A 67 25.31 -1.37 -2.31
C SER A 67 24.95 -1.95 -0.94
N VAL A 68 25.39 -3.19 -0.68
CA VAL A 68 25.12 -3.88 0.59
C VAL A 68 25.64 -3.10 1.80
N GLU A 69 26.71 -2.32 1.61
CA GLU A 69 27.30 -1.46 2.65
C GLU A 69 26.47 -0.20 2.91
N MET A 70 25.74 0.30 1.90
CA MET A 70 24.92 1.51 2.03
C MET A 70 23.54 1.25 2.63
N LEU A 71 22.95 0.08 2.37
CA LEU A 71 21.58 -0.23 2.76
C LEU A 71 21.30 -0.06 4.27
N PRO A 72 22.19 -0.50 5.19
CA PRO A 72 21.97 -0.31 6.63
C PRO A 72 21.79 1.17 7.02
N ALA A 73 22.61 2.07 6.47
CA ALA A 73 22.55 3.49 6.78
C ALA A 73 21.31 4.18 6.20
N LEU A 74 20.88 3.78 5.00
CA LEU A 74 19.63 4.27 4.40
C LEU A 74 18.43 3.82 5.23
N LYS A 75 18.40 2.56 5.65
CA LYS A 75 17.36 1.99 6.52
C LYS A 75 17.26 2.74 7.84
N GLU A 76 18.37 2.92 8.55
CA GLU A 76 18.40 3.65 9.82
C GLU A 76 17.90 5.09 9.65
N THR A 77 18.25 5.73 8.54
CA THR A 77 17.77 7.09 8.21
C THR A 77 16.26 7.13 8.05
N VAL A 78 15.66 6.13 7.41
CA VAL A 78 14.21 6.04 7.27
C VAL A 78 13.54 5.75 8.61
N GLU A 79 14.02 4.76 9.37
CA GLU A 79 13.47 4.41 10.69
C GLU A 79 13.47 5.61 11.64
N ARG A 80 14.58 6.36 11.67
CA ARG A 80 14.69 7.59 12.46
C ARG A 80 13.68 8.65 12.02
N ALA A 81 13.47 8.83 10.71
CA ALA A 81 12.50 9.82 10.22
C ALA A 81 11.05 9.50 10.62
N PHE A 82 10.72 8.21 10.70
CA PHE A 82 9.39 7.73 11.08
C PHE A 82 9.22 7.51 12.59
N SER A 83 10.29 7.55 13.39
CA SER A 83 10.24 7.38 14.85
C SER A 83 9.30 8.37 15.56
N ALA A 84 9.03 9.52 14.94
CA ALA A 84 8.07 10.51 15.41
C ALA A 84 6.60 10.07 15.27
N VAL A 85 6.32 8.97 14.56
CA VAL A 85 4.96 8.43 14.36
C VAL A 85 4.72 7.34 15.42
N PRO A 86 3.80 7.58 16.39
CA PRO A 86 3.53 6.60 17.45
C PRO A 86 3.03 5.26 16.88
N GLY A 87 3.56 4.15 17.39
CA GLY A 87 3.14 2.81 17.00
C GLY A 87 3.57 2.36 15.59
N VAL A 88 4.46 3.11 14.93
CA VAL A 88 5.04 2.68 13.65
C VAL A 88 5.78 1.34 13.81
N ARG A 89 5.63 0.46 12.83
CA ARG A 89 6.34 -0.82 12.76
C ARG A 89 6.97 -0.99 11.40
N PHE A 90 8.18 -1.53 11.39
CA PHE A 90 8.94 -1.80 10.18
C PHE A 90 8.97 -3.29 9.90
N LYS A 91 8.74 -3.62 8.63
CA LYS A 91 9.05 -4.93 8.06
C LYS A 91 9.90 -4.67 6.83
N TRP A 92 11.00 -5.39 6.70
CA TRP A 92 11.86 -5.32 5.52
C TRP A 92 12.34 -6.71 5.14
N ARG A 93 12.70 -6.85 3.88
CA ARG A 93 13.40 -7.99 3.31
C ARG A 93 14.52 -7.43 2.46
N GLU A 94 15.72 -7.94 2.66
CA GLU A 94 16.87 -7.57 1.84
C GLU A 94 17.03 -8.60 0.72
N PHE A 95 17.44 -8.11 -0.45
CA PHE A 95 17.80 -8.93 -1.58
C PHE A 95 19.23 -8.60 -1.97
N SER A 96 20.15 -9.46 -1.57
CA SER A 96 21.52 -9.46 -2.06
C SER A 96 21.61 -10.46 -3.21
N GLY A 97 22.21 -10.06 -4.34
CA GLY A 97 22.62 -11.03 -5.34
C GLY A 97 23.60 -12.03 -4.74
N GLY A 98 23.88 -13.13 -5.45
CA GLY A 98 24.96 -14.03 -5.04
C GLY A 98 26.30 -13.29 -4.90
N PRO A 99 27.28 -13.81 -4.13
CA PRO A 99 28.59 -13.17 -4.00
C PRO A 99 29.21 -12.80 -5.35
N GLY A 100 29.55 -11.52 -5.55
CA GLY A 100 30.12 -11.00 -6.80
C GLY A 100 29.12 -10.84 -7.96
N ALA A 101 27.83 -11.09 -7.75
CA ALA A 101 26.78 -10.94 -8.75
C ALA A 101 25.83 -9.79 -8.42
N PHE A 102 25.29 -9.15 -9.46
CA PHE A 102 24.18 -8.21 -9.31
C PHE A 102 22.89 -8.94 -8.91
N VAL A 103 22.01 -8.24 -8.19
CA VAL A 103 20.65 -8.70 -7.91
C VAL A 103 19.91 -8.92 -9.22
N SER A 104 19.33 -10.10 -9.40
CA SER A 104 18.43 -10.43 -10.49
C SER A 104 17.02 -10.49 -9.96
N ALA A 105 16.15 -9.61 -10.47
CA ALA A 105 14.77 -9.53 -10.01
C ALA A 105 14.03 -10.88 -10.15
N ALA A 106 14.21 -11.56 -11.28
CA ALA A 106 13.59 -12.86 -11.56
C ALA A 106 14.06 -14.01 -10.64
N ARG A 107 15.28 -13.93 -10.10
CA ARG A 107 15.87 -15.01 -9.28
C ARG A 107 15.79 -14.72 -7.78
N ASP A 108 15.97 -13.46 -7.40
CA ASP A 108 16.29 -13.08 -6.03
C ASP A 108 15.11 -12.39 -5.34
N VAL A 109 14.29 -11.62 -6.07
CA VAL A 109 13.24 -10.77 -5.48
C VAL A 109 11.87 -11.46 -5.41
N TRP A 110 11.56 -12.27 -6.43
CA TRP A 110 10.26 -12.94 -6.59
C TRP A 110 9.09 -11.94 -6.62
N GLU A 111 7.86 -12.44 -6.45
CA GLU A 111 6.66 -11.60 -6.50
C GLU A 111 6.57 -10.65 -5.30
N GLU A 112 6.20 -9.40 -5.59
CA GLU A 112 5.93 -8.34 -4.62
C GLU A 112 4.47 -7.91 -4.74
N GLU A 113 3.81 -7.57 -3.63
CA GLU A 113 2.45 -7.00 -3.66
C GLU A 113 2.39 -5.73 -4.51
N ILE A 114 3.43 -4.89 -4.37
CA ILE A 114 3.67 -3.72 -5.21
C ILE A 114 5.06 -3.86 -5.78
N SER A 115 5.15 -3.98 -7.10
CA SER A 115 6.44 -4.12 -7.78
C SER A 115 7.27 -2.85 -7.61
N HIS A 116 8.35 -2.98 -6.84
CA HIS A 116 9.39 -1.96 -6.69
C HIS A 116 10.72 -2.42 -7.28
N SER A 117 10.83 -3.71 -7.63
CA SER A 117 11.95 -4.31 -8.35
C SER A 117 11.79 -4.33 -9.88
N VAL A 118 10.71 -3.73 -10.40
CA VAL A 118 10.41 -3.62 -11.84
C VAL A 118 10.15 -4.99 -12.50
N ILE A 119 9.79 -6.02 -11.71
CA ILE A 119 9.28 -7.27 -12.25
C ILE A 119 7.83 -7.04 -12.67
N PRO A 120 7.49 -7.22 -13.97
CA PRO A 120 6.11 -7.18 -14.40
C PRO A 120 5.32 -8.33 -13.76
N THR A 121 4.15 -8.05 -13.21
CA THR A 121 3.24 -9.08 -12.67
C THR A 121 1.79 -8.76 -13.04
N LEU A 122 0.98 -9.82 -13.14
CA LEU A 122 -0.47 -9.75 -13.28
C LEU A 122 -1.20 -10.06 -11.95
N ALA A 123 -0.51 -10.31 -10.84
CA ALA A 123 -1.15 -10.56 -9.54
C ALA A 123 -2.24 -9.55 -9.17
N PRO A 124 -2.06 -8.23 -9.37
CA PRO A 124 -3.10 -7.25 -9.04
C PRO A 124 -4.39 -7.38 -9.86
N MET A 125 -4.38 -8.11 -10.99
CA MET A 125 -5.58 -8.36 -11.80
C MET A 125 -6.66 -9.14 -11.04
N GLY A 126 -6.31 -9.83 -9.95
CA GLY A 126 -7.28 -10.47 -9.07
C GLY A 126 -8.33 -9.49 -8.53
N ILE A 127 -7.96 -8.21 -8.35
CA ILE A 127 -8.85 -7.18 -7.79
C ILE A 127 -10.03 -6.87 -8.73
N VAL A 128 -9.86 -7.03 -10.04
CA VAL A 128 -10.90 -6.74 -11.04
C VAL A 128 -12.15 -7.59 -10.81
N LYS A 129 -12.00 -8.77 -10.22
CA LYS A 129 -13.10 -9.71 -9.96
C LYS A 129 -13.65 -9.63 -8.53
N SER A 130 -13.13 -8.73 -7.69
CA SER A 130 -13.44 -8.67 -6.26
C SER A 130 -14.93 -8.48 -5.95
N ARG A 131 -15.67 -7.78 -6.82
CA ARG A 131 -17.13 -7.55 -6.71
C ARG A 131 -17.92 -8.06 -7.92
N GLY A 132 -17.39 -9.06 -8.63
CA GLY A 132 -18.04 -9.69 -9.77
C GLY A 132 -17.41 -9.32 -11.12
N ALA A 133 -18.19 -9.43 -12.20
CA ALA A 133 -17.68 -9.37 -13.57
C ALA A 133 -17.34 -7.95 -14.08
N ARG A 134 -17.70 -6.91 -13.33
CA ARG A 134 -17.41 -5.51 -13.69
C ARG A 134 -16.18 -5.06 -12.92
N GLY A 135 -15.16 -4.66 -13.67
CA GLY A 135 -13.95 -4.10 -13.11
C GLY A 135 -14.23 -2.77 -12.41
N PRO A 136 -13.32 -2.37 -11.50
CA PRO A 136 -13.47 -1.15 -10.74
C PRO A 136 -13.15 0.10 -11.59
N MET A 137 -13.77 1.23 -11.23
CA MET A 137 -13.56 2.53 -11.88
C MET A 137 -12.66 3.41 -11.03
N SER A 138 -11.45 3.69 -11.51
CA SER A 138 -10.49 4.51 -10.76
C SER A 138 -10.77 6.01 -10.90
N ALA A 139 -10.84 6.72 -9.78
CA ALA A 139 -10.70 8.16 -9.71
C ALA A 139 -9.28 8.50 -9.21
N SER A 140 -8.59 9.40 -9.92
CA SER A 140 -7.26 9.85 -9.55
C SER A 140 -7.25 11.35 -9.28
N ARG A 141 -6.53 11.77 -8.23
CA ARG A 141 -6.32 13.18 -7.90
C ARG A 141 -4.86 13.46 -7.63
N LEU A 142 -4.33 14.47 -8.30
CA LEU A 142 -3.05 15.07 -7.93
C LEU A 142 -3.25 16.03 -6.75
N SER A 143 -2.53 15.78 -5.67
CA SER A 143 -2.56 16.57 -4.45
C SER A 143 -1.17 17.13 -4.12
N SER A 144 -1.14 18.21 -3.34
CA SER A 144 0.10 18.68 -2.71
C SER A 144 0.63 17.61 -1.74
N ARG A 145 1.86 17.78 -1.26
CA ARG A 145 2.46 16.87 -0.24
C ARG A 145 1.97 17.14 1.19
N SER A 146 0.97 17.99 1.37
CA SER A 146 0.43 18.29 2.69
C SER A 146 -0.36 17.09 3.21
N GLY A 147 0.15 16.43 4.26
CA GLY A 147 -0.57 15.33 4.91
C GLY A 147 -1.95 15.76 5.45
N ARG A 148 -2.10 17.03 5.85
CA ARG A 148 -3.38 17.60 6.28
C ARG A 148 -4.39 17.65 5.13
N GLU A 149 -3.99 18.18 3.98
CA GLU A 149 -4.87 18.27 2.81
C GLU A 149 -5.21 16.88 2.28
N LEU A 150 -4.24 15.97 2.26
CA LEU A 150 -4.44 14.60 1.83
C LEU A 150 -5.44 13.86 2.75
N TYR A 151 -5.33 14.08 4.06
CA TYR A 151 -6.23 13.47 5.03
C TYR A 151 -7.65 14.07 4.97
N ALA A 152 -7.78 15.38 4.80
CA ALA A 152 -9.08 16.03 4.61
C ALA A 152 -9.78 15.53 3.33
N TRP A 153 -9.02 15.35 2.25
CA TRP A 153 -9.52 14.71 1.04
C TRP A 153 -9.96 13.27 1.30
N TYR A 154 -9.12 12.48 1.99
CA TYR A 154 -9.42 11.07 2.28
C TYR A 154 -10.73 10.91 3.05
N LEU A 155 -10.96 11.73 4.09
CA LEU A 155 -12.20 11.68 4.86
C LEU A 155 -13.42 12.03 4.01
N THR A 156 -13.29 13.05 3.16
CA THR A 156 -14.37 13.47 2.25
C THR A 156 -14.67 12.37 1.22
N ALA A 157 -13.64 11.80 0.60
CA ALA A 157 -13.78 10.72 -0.37
C ALA A 157 -14.40 9.48 0.29
N LYS A 158 -13.87 9.07 1.46
CA LYS A 158 -14.40 7.95 2.24
C LYS A 158 -15.90 8.10 2.49
N GLN A 159 -16.33 9.26 2.99
CA GLN A 159 -17.75 9.48 3.30
C GLN A 159 -18.62 9.35 2.04
N ARG A 160 -18.23 10.00 0.94
CA ARG A 160 -18.98 9.94 -0.33
C ARG A 160 -19.05 8.53 -0.90
N THR A 161 -17.96 7.79 -0.82
CA THR A 161 -17.87 6.40 -1.30
C THR A 161 -18.79 5.50 -0.47
N VAL A 162 -18.81 5.66 0.86
CA VAL A 162 -19.71 4.96 1.78
C VAL A 162 -21.18 5.32 1.53
N ASP A 163 -21.50 6.61 1.40
CA ASP A 163 -22.87 7.10 1.14
C ASP A 163 -23.42 6.55 -0.18
N ALA A 164 -22.54 6.30 -1.15
CA ALA A 164 -22.87 5.71 -2.45
C ALA A 164 -22.86 4.16 -2.45
N GLY A 165 -22.57 3.50 -1.32
CA GLY A 165 -22.56 2.04 -1.19
C GLY A 165 -21.31 1.35 -1.74
N PHE A 166 -20.21 2.09 -1.95
CA PHE A 166 -18.95 1.54 -2.45
C PHE A 166 -17.92 1.36 -1.33
N ASP A 167 -16.95 0.47 -1.55
CA ASP A 167 -15.80 0.34 -0.65
C ASP A 167 -14.80 1.46 -0.90
N MET A 168 -14.29 2.09 0.14
CA MET A 168 -13.20 3.04 -0.03
C MET A 168 -11.89 2.31 -0.21
N PHE A 169 -11.47 2.06 -1.45
CA PHE A 169 -10.08 1.76 -1.76
C PHE A 169 -9.27 3.04 -1.80
N ALA A 170 -8.13 3.08 -1.12
CA ALA A 170 -7.21 4.21 -1.21
C ALA A 170 -5.77 3.72 -1.34
N ASP A 171 -5.10 4.20 -2.39
CA ASP A 171 -3.65 4.09 -2.55
C ASP A 171 -3.06 5.45 -2.88
N PHE A 172 -1.97 5.83 -2.21
CA PHE A 172 -1.28 7.09 -2.46
C PHE A 172 0.12 6.84 -2.98
N HIS A 173 0.36 7.20 -4.23
CA HIS A 173 1.70 7.20 -4.81
C HIS A 173 2.39 8.54 -4.53
N VAL A 174 3.44 8.49 -3.71
CA VAL A 174 4.14 9.69 -3.23
C VAL A 174 5.32 10.01 -4.14
N TYR A 175 5.18 11.07 -4.93
CA TYR A 175 6.26 11.61 -5.75
C TYR A 175 7.02 12.73 -5.02
N PRO A 176 8.19 13.15 -5.52
CA PRO A 176 8.97 14.20 -4.87
C PRO A 176 8.24 15.53 -4.65
N ARG A 177 7.23 15.84 -5.49
CA ARG A 177 6.54 17.15 -5.47
C ARG A 177 5.02 17.05 -5.34
N ASN A 178 4.43 15.89 -5.55
CA ASN A 178 2.99 15.68 -5.51
C ASN A 178 2.67 14.28 -4.96
N VAL A 179 1.40 14.07 -4.66
CA VAL A 179 0.86 12.75 -4.33
C VAL A 179 -0.22 12.46 -5.34
N ASN A 180 -0.13 11.32 -6.03
CA ASN A 180 -1.23 10.80 -6.82
C ASN A 180 -2.10 9.92 -5.91
N SER A 181 -3.32 10.37 -5.67
CA SER A 181 -4.31 9.67 -4.84
C SER A 181 -5.19 8.85 -5.74
N LEU A 182 -5.13 7.53 -5.63
CA LEU A 182 -5.96 6.58 -6.36
C LEU A 182 -7.05 6.07 -5.42
N SER A 183 -8.30 6.16 -5.87
CA SER A 183 -9.44 5.59 -5.16
C SER A 183 -10.47 5.04 -6.14
N TRP A 184 -11.19 4.02 -5.71
CA TRP A 184 -12.43 3.56 -6.32
C TRP A 184 -13.39 3.10 -5.21
#